data_AF-B4FKJ7-F1
#
_entry.id   AF-B4FKJ7-F1
#
_cell.length_a   1.000
_cell.length_b   1.000
_cell.length_c   1.000
_cell.angle_alpha   90.00
_cell.angle_beta   90.00
_cell.angle_gamma   90.00
#
_symmetry.space_group_name_H-M   'P 1'
#
loop_
_entity.id
_entity.type
_entity.pdbx_description
1 polymer ?
#
loop_
_entity_poly.entity_id
_entity_poly.type
_entity_poly.pdbx_seq_one_letter_code
_entity_poly.pdbx_strand_id
1 'polypeptide(L)' 'MQVPQVTEEAAQAVVELYPTPLLLAKAYSILGGDTSAQEKMLKKKNEMVNAGASRNIFHLIWGDG' A
#
# COMPACT_ATOMS: atom_id res chain seq x y z
N MET A 1 14.94 5.70 -3.58
CA MET A 1 14.22 5.44 -4.85
C MET A 1 12.76 5.77 -4.62
N GLN A 2 12.10 6.47 -5.54
CA GLN A 2 10.65 6.74 -5.47
C GLN A 2 9.89 5.49 -5.94
N VAL A 3 8.82 5.11 -5.25
CA VAL A 3 7.96 4.01 -5.67
C VAL A 3 7.20 4.45 -6.92
N PRO A 4 7.24 3.70 -8.03
CA PRO A 4 6.54 4.10 -9.26
C PRO A 4 5.05 4.31 -8.99
N GLN A 5 4.46 5.33 -9.63
CA GLN A 5 3.03 5.68 -9.56
C GLN A 5 2.51 6.16 -8.20
N VAL A 6 3.39 6.33 -7.21
CA VAL A 6 3.06 6.93 -5.90
C VAL A 6 3.34 8.43 -5.96
N THR A 7 2.27 9.23 -5.90
CA THR A 7 2.36 10.70 -5.75
C THR A 7 2.56 11.07 -4.27
N GLU A 8 2.89 12.32 -4.00
CA GLU A 8 3.06 12.80 -2.62
C GLU A 8 1.76 12.71 -1.83
N GLU A 9 0.62 13.01 -2.46
CA GLU A 9 -0.71 12.94 -1.84
C GLU A 9 -1.08 11.49 -1.52
N ALA A 10 -0.77 10.56 -2.42
CA ALA A 10 -0.99 9.14 -2.18
C ALA A 10 -0.10 8.62 -1.03
N ALA A 11 1.16 9.07 -0.97
CA ALA A 11 2.06 8.72 0.12
C ALA A 11 1.57 9.28 1.46
N GLN A 12 1.17 10.56 1.49
CA GLN A 12 0.60 11.22 2.66
C GLN A 12 -0.66 10.49 3.16
N ALA A 13 -1.59 10.18 2.25
CA ALA A 13 -2.81 9.43 2.58
C ALA A 13 -2.51 8.04 3.19
N VAL A 14 -1.47 7.36 2.71
CA VAL A 14 -1.06 6.06 3.26
C VAL A 14 -0.43 6.22 4.64
N VAL A 15 0.37 7.26 4.88
CA VAL A 15 0.97 7.56 6.18
C VAL A 15 -0.10 7.95 7.21
N GLU A 16 -1.13 8.69 6.81
CA GLU A 16 -2.25 9.04 7.68
C GLU A 16 -3.06 7.81 8.10
N LEU A 17 -3.28 6.85 7.19
CA LEU A 17 -3.96 5.59 7.48
C LEU A 17 -3.09 4.62 8.30
N TYR A 18 -1.79 4.56 7.99
CA TYR A 18 -0.84 3.63 8.57
C TYR A 18 0.47 4.36 8.89
N PRO A 19 0.57 5.01 10.06
CA PRO A 19 1.71 5.88 10.40
C PRO A 19 3.07 5.20 10.47
N THR A 20 3.11 3.86 10.46
CA THR A 20 4.36 3.10 10.40
C THR A 20 4.26 1.95 9.40
N PRO A 21 5.38 1.58 8.74
CA PRO A 21 5.41 0.41 7.86
C PRO A 21 4.92 -0.87 8.54
N LEU A 22 5.16 -1.04 9.85
CA LEU A 22 4.70 -2.20 10.61
C LEU A 22 3.16 -2.28 10.69
N LEU A 23 2.47 -1.14 10.86
CA LEU A 23 1.00 -1.12 10.89
C LEU A 23 0.43 -1.46 9.51
N LEU A 24 1.05 -0.93 8.45
CA LEU A 24 0.69 -1.27 7.08
C LEU A 24 0.91 -2.77 6.82
N ALA A 25 2.06 -3.32 7.24
CA ALA A 25 2.40 -4.73 7.11
C ALA A 25 1.34 -5.63 7.78
N LYS A 26 0.95 -5.30 9.01
CA LYS A 26 -0.10 -6.00 9.76
C LYS A 26 -1.46 -5.93 9.05
N ALA A 27 -1.83 -4.78 8.50
CA ALA A 27 -3.09 -4.61 7.79
C ALA A 27 -3.19 -5.54 6.57
N TYR A 28 -2.12 -5.66 5.79
CA TYR A 28 -2.07 -6.64 4.70
C TYR A 28 -2.07 -8.09 5.21
N SER A 29 -1.33 -8.42 6.29
CA SER A 29 -1.32 -9.79 6.84
C SER A 29 -2.70 -10.28 7.28
N ILE A 30 -3.61 -9.39 7.71
CA ILE A 30 -5.00 -9.73 8.05
C ILE A 30 -5.76 -10.31 6.83
N LEU A 31 -5.35 -9.96 5.61
CA LEU A 31 -5.95 -10.49 4.38
C LEU A 31 -5.46 -11.92 4.05
N GLY A 32 -4.73 -12.58 4.95
CA GLY A 32 -4.52 -14.03 4.91
C GLY A 32 -3.70 -14.55 3.73
N GLY A 33 -2.89 -13.70 3.09
CA GLY A 33 -2.09 -14.08 1.92
C GLY A 33 -2.87 -14.07 0.59
N ASP A 34 -4.09 -13.53 0.56
CA ASP A 34 -4.73 -13.15 -0.71
C ASP A 34 -3.99 -11.95 -1.30
N THR A 35 -2.96 -12.22 -2.10
CA THR A 35 -2.14 -11.21 -2.77
C THR A 35 -2.99 -10.24 -3.57
N SER A 36 -4.06 -10.72 -4.24
CA SER A 36 -4.91 -9.83 -5.04
C SER A 36 -5.69 -8.86 -4.17
N ALA A 37 -6.18 -9.30 -3.00
CA ALA A 37 -6.83 -8.44 -2.04
C ALA A 37 -5.85 -7.45 -1.42
N GLN A 38 -4.63 -7.91 -1.09
CA GLN A 38 -3.56 -7.09 -0.55
C GLN A 38 -3.16 -5.99 -1.54
N GLU A 39 -2.80 -6.31 -2.78
CA GLU A 39 -2.44 -5.32 -3.79
C GLU A 39 -3.52 -4.25 -4.03
N LYS A 40 -4.80 -4.59 -3.83
CA LYS A 40 -5.94 -3.67 -4.01
C LYS A 40 -6.36 -2.96 -2.72
N MET A 41 -5.79 -3.28 -1.56
CA MET A 41 -6.26 -2.83 -0.26
C MET A 41 -6.24 -1.30 -0.14
N LEU A 42 -5.13 -0.65 -0.49
CA LEU A 42 -4.99 0.80 -0.29
C LEU A 42 -5.90 1.59 -1.23
N LYS A 43 -6.05 1.14 -2.49
CA LYS A 43 -7.02 1.74 -3.42
C LYS A 43 -8.45 1.71 -2.88
N LYS A 44 -8.82 0.66 -2.14
CA LYS A 44 -10.14 0.55 -1.52
C LYS A 44 -10.29 1.41 -0.26
N LYS A 45 -9.19 1.90 0.32
CA LYS A 45 -9.17 2.65 1.58
C LYS A 45 -9.09 4.16 1.38
N ASN A 46 -8.51 4.63 0.27
CA ASN A 46 -8.39 6.05 -0.02
C ASN A 46 -8.40 6.31 -1.53
N GLU A 47 -9.22 7.27 -1.97
CA GLU A 47 -9.40 7.61 -3.38
C GLU A 47 -8.13 8.23 -4.01
N MET A 48 -7.26 8.82 -3.21
CA MET A 48 -5.96 9.34 -3.67
C MET A 48 -4.99 8.22 -4.06
N VAL A 49 -5.23 6.99 -3.60
CA VAL A 49 -4.38 5.85 -3.93
C VAL A 49 -4.94 5.14 -5.17
N ASN A 50 -4.25 5.31 -6.31
CA ASN A 50 -4.58 4.58 -7.52
C ASN A 50 -4.19 3.09 -7.44
N ALA A 51 -4.63 2.29 -8.42
CA ALA A 51 -4.38 0.84 -8.44
C ALA A 51 -2.89 0.48 -8.49
N GLY A 52 -2.10 1.21 -9.28
CA GLY A 52 -0.66 0.99 -9.41
C GLY A 52 0.08 1.34 -8.14
N ALA A 53 -0.24 2.47 -7.51
CA ALA A 53 0.29 2.87 -6.22
C ALA A 53 0.01 1.82 -5.13
N SER A 54 -1.24 1.35 -5.03
CA SER A 54 -1.65 0.33 -4.07
C SER A 54 -0.83 -0.97 -4.21
N ARG A 55 -0.63 -1.43 -5.45
CA ARG A 55 0.18 -2.61 -5.76
C ARG A 55 1.67 -2.39 -5.47
N ASN A 56 2.23 -1.27 -5.92
CA ASN A 56 3.66 -1.04 -5.79
C ASN A 56 4.09 -0.79 -4.33
N ILE A 57 3.21 -0.20 -3.51
CA ILE A 57 3.44 -0.06 -2.06
C ILE A 57 3.38 -1.43 -1.37
N PHE A 58 2.48 -2.32 -1.80
CA PHE A 58 2.51 -3.70 -1.34
C PHE A 58 3.88 -4.32 -1.64
N HIS A 59 4.33 -4.37 -2.89
CA HIS A 59 5.64 -4.97 -3.20
C HIS A 59 6.82 -4.29 -2.47
N LEU A 60 6.75 -2.97 -2.21
CA LEU A 60 7.76 -2.28 -1.39
C LEU A 60 7.89 -2.87 0.02
N ILE A 61 6.76 -3.19 0.67
CA ILE A 61 6.75 -3.68 2.05
C ILE A 61 7.22 -5.15 2.13
N TRP A 62 6.93 -5.97 1.11
CA TRP A 62 7.33 -7.39 1.09
C TRP A 62 8.66 -7.67 0.38
N GLY A 63 9.19 -6.71 -0.37
CA GLY A 63 10.53 -6.80 -0.98
C GLY A 63 10.60 -7.54 -2.31
N ASP A 64 9.50 -7.65 -3.05
CA ASP A 64 9.55 -8.17 -4.42
C ASP A 64 10.03 -7.04 -5.35
N GLY A 65 11.29 -7.17 -5.81
CA GLY A 65 11.89 -6.36 -6.87
C GLY A 65 11.54 -6.87 -8.26
#